data_AF-A0A8B7E559-F1
#
_entry.id   AF-A0A8B7E559-F1
#
_cell.length_a   1.000
_cell.length_b   1.000
_cell.length_c   1.000
_cell.angle_alpha   90.00
_cell.angle_beta   90.00
_cell.angle_gamma   90.00
#
_symmetry.space_group_name_H-M   'P 1'
#
loop_
_entity.id
_entity.type
_entity.pdbx_description
1 polymer ?
#
loop_
_entity_poly.entity_id
_entity_poly.type
_entity_poly.pdbx_seq_one_letter_code
_entity_poly.pdbx_strand_id
1 'polypeptide(L)'
;FYVDRNVHLIQELDGVRLVDSKTTEFLQKVPEVVEDIYKLGSVKPGAILVDASKEFEKKSIRVDEYMKTIKDHLLKAVQECISAAGYEFDPKKQRRLLKAASFGKGFLQDMNPRVFVEMCQTVRVLNNVQYFKVGIPITYDQLQKITIPVLIDRLIARRLYPLAIKICDYLRLQKRDGASRVLAHWACYKVRQADIADELLAKNIAEKLKNAPGISYADIATKAYERGRTELALKLLDYEVKADKQVPLLIEMKKYEQALQKAVYSYDTELGRGGETISRDGEVKTIAHDILKAFDKDFLYKLASYGKNLLHI
;
A
#
# COMPACT_ATOMS: atom_id res chain seq x y z
N PHE A 1 3.53 -28.87 27.72
CA PHE A 1 2.94 -28.84 26.38
C PHE A 1 3.50 -30.05 25.63
N TYR A 2 2.65 -30.92 25.10
CA TYR A 2 3.04 -32.17 24.46
C TYR A 2 2.34 -32.25 23.10
N VAL A 3 3.09 -32.64 22.05
CA VAL A 3 2.62 -32.66 20.66
C VAL A 3 2.89 -34.04 20.07
N ASP A 4 1.83 -34.81 19.83
CA ASP A 4 1.88 -36.20 19.33
C ASP A 4 2.11 -36.34 17.81
N ARG A 5 2.71 -35.33 17.18
CA ARG A 5 2.91 -35.28 15.73
C ARG A 5 4.27 -34.67 15.39
N ASN A 6 4.79 -35.06 14.22
CA ASN A 6 6.02 -34.49 13.69
C ASN A 6 5.80 -33.03 13.30
N VAL A 7 6.43 -32.12 14.05
CA VAL A 7 6.39 -30.67 13.82
C VAL A 7 7.80 -30.13 13.61
N HIS A 8 7.92 -29.16 12.72
CA HIS A 8 9.11 -28.32 12.61
C HIS A 8 8.95 -27.11 13.51
N LEU A 9 9.98 -26.83 14.30
CA LEU A 9 10.03 -25.68 15.18
C LEU A 9 10.79 -24.55 14.50
N ILE A 10 10.17 -23.38 14.42
CA ILE A 10 10.78 -22.18 13.87
C ILE A 10 10.81 -21.14 14.98
N GLN A 11 12.01 -20.65 15.30
CA GLN A 11 12.16 -19.57 16.25
C GLN A 11 11.61 -18.27 15.65
N GLU A 12 10.73 -17.61 16.41
CA GLU A 12 10.14 -16.32 16.06
C GLU A 12 10.60 -15.27 17.08
N LEU A 13 10.31 -14.00 16.80
CA LEU A 13 10.69 -12.89 17.69
C LEU A 13 10.18 -13.07 19.13
N ASP A 14 8.95 -13.53 19.25
CA ASP A 14 8.11 -13.45 20.44
C ASP A 14 7.54 -14.82 20.84
N GLY A 15 8.08 -15.90 20.26
CA GLY A 15 7.65 -17.27 20.52
C GLY A 15 8.30 -18.29 19.60
N VAL A 16 7.65 -19.45 19.48
CA VAL A 16 8.04 -20.54 18.60
C VAL A 16 6.85 -20.90 17.74
N ARG A 17 7.06 -20.97 16.42
CA ARG A 17 6.06 -21.45 15.49
C ARG A 17 6.25 -22.94 15.25
N LEU A 18 5.17 -23.68 15.38
CA LEU A 18 5.10 -25.11 15.08
C LEU A 18 4.45 -25.25 13.71
N VAL A 19 5.14 -25.93 12.79
CA VAL A 19 4.66 -26.13 11.42
C VAL A 19 4.66 -27.61 11.11
N ASP A 20 3.51 -28.14 10.71
CA ASP A 20 3.39 -29.47 10.12
C ASP A 20 2.87 -29.36 8.67
N SER A 21 2.57 -30.50 8.03
CA SER A 21 2.09 -30.54 6.65
C SER A 21 0.68 -29.95 6.45
N LYS A 22 -0.06 -29.64 7.52
CA LYS A 22 -1.47 -29.23 7.47
C LYS A 22 -1.76 -27.93 8.22
N THR A 23 -1.01 -27.62 9.27
CA THR A 23 -1.32 -26.60 10.26
C THR A 23 -0.08 -25.81 10.67
N THR A 24 -0.33 -24.59 11.10
CA THR A 24 0.67 -23.74 11.76
C THR A 24 0.10 -23.26 13.08
N GLU A 25 0.84 -23.51 14.15
CA GLU A 25 0.51 -23.10 15.50
C GLU A 25 1.60 -22.18 16.04
N PHE A 26 1.22 -21.34 17.01
CA PHE A 26 2.14 -20.39 17.62
C PHE A 26 2.12 -20.57 19.13
N LEU A 27 3.29 -20.86 19.69
CA LEU A 27 3.51 -21.00 21.11
C LEU A 27 4.30 -19.79 21.62
N GLN A 28 3.70 -19.04 22.53
CA GLN A 28 4.30 -17.85 23.11
C GLN A 28 4.03 -17.82 24.62
N LYS A 29 4.97 -17.27 25.38
CA LYS A 29 4.74 -16.92 26.78
C LYS A 29 3.67 -15.82 26.81
N VAL A 30 2.63 -16.00 27.62
CA VAL A 30 1.57 -15.00 27.78
C VAL A 30 2.19 -13.64 28.13
N PRO A 31 1.93 -12.58 27.35
CA PRO A 31 2.45 -11.25 27.65
C PRO A 31 1.97 -10.75 29.02
N GLU A 32 2.86 -10.07 29.76
CA GLU A 32 2.58 -9.65 31.15
C GLU A 32 1.32 -8.79 31.27
N VAL A 33 1.09 -7.87 30.32
CA VAL A 33 -0.12 -7.03 30.31
C VAL A 33 -1.41 -7.84 30.14
N VAL A 34 -1.36 -8.96 29.42
CA VAL A 34 -2.51 -9.86 29.25
C VAL A 34 -2.71 -10.70 30.50
N GLU A 35 -1.62 -11.21 31.09
CA GLU A 35 -1.65 -11.93 32.36
C GLU A 35 -2.23 -11.03 33.47
N ASP A 36 -1.71 -9.81 33.62
CA ASP A 36 -2.16 -8.84 34.62
C ASP A 36 -3.67 -8.54 34.50
N ILE A 37 -4.25 -8.56 33.30
CA ILE A 37 -5.68 -8.33 33.11
C ILE A 37 -6.53 -9.58 33.40
N TYR A 38 -6.06 -10.77 32.99
CA TYR A 38 -6.87 -12.00 33.05
C TYR A 38 -6.57 -12.94 34.20
N LYS A 39 -5.52 -12.68 34.98
CA LYS A 39 -5.19 -13.45 36.17
C LYS A 39 -6.36 -13.40 37.16
N LEU A 40 -6.74 -14.57 37.67
CA LEU A 40 -7.82 -14.70 38.64
C LEU A 40 -7.48 -13.89 39.89
N GLY A 41 -8.43 -13.04 40.33
CA GLY A 41 -8.23 -12.15 41.47
C GLY A 41 -7.25 -11.00 41.20
N SER A 42 -6.97 -10.66 39.95
CA SER A 42 -6.11 -9.53 39.64
C SER A 42 -6.73 -8.22 40.12
N VAL A 43 -5.92 -7.44 40.85
CA VAL A 43 -6.23 -6.08 41.31
C VAL A 43 -5.48 -5.03 40.49
N LYS A 44 -4.96 -5.41 39.31
CA LYS A 44 -4.25 -4.49 38.42
C LYS A 44 -5.23 -3.50 37.78
N PRO A 45 -4.80 -2.26 37.45
CA PRO A 45 -5.69 -1.23 36.93
C PRO A 45 -6.48 -1.66 35.69
N GLY A 46 -5.83 -2.32 34.71
CA GLY A 46 -6.49 -2.83 33.51
C GLY A 46 -7.53 -3.92 33.80
N ALA A 47 -7.28 -4.81 34.76
CA ALA A 47 -8.26 -5.84 35.17
C ALA A 47 -9.52 -5.19 35.76
N ILE A 48 -9.33 -4.25 36.67
CA ILE A 48 -10.43 -3.53 37.32
C ILE A 48 -11.23 -2.72 36.28
N LEU A 49 -10.58 -2.07 35.31
CA LEU A 49 -11.28 -1.34 34.25
C LEU A 49 -12.11 -2.26 33.35
N VAL A 50 -11.62 -3.46 33.05
CA VAL A 50 -12.38 -4.47 32.31
C VAL A 50 -13.63 -4.88 33.08
N ASP A 51 -13.54 -5.05 34.39
CA ASP A 51 -14.69 -5.39 35.24
C ASP A 51 -15.67 -4.21 35.39
N ALA A 52 -15.16 -2.99 35.57
CA ALA A 52 -15.96 -1.77 35.55
C ALA A 52 -16.77 -1.65 34.24
N SER A 53 -16.12 -1.90 33.10
CA SER A 53 -16.78 -1.87 31.79
C SER A 53 -17.87 -2.95 31.66
N LYS A 54 -17.69 -4.14 32.24
CA LYS A 54 -18.73 -5.19 32.25
C LYS A 54 -19.93 -4.79 33.11
N GLU A 55 -19.68 -4.22 34.28
CA GLU A 55 -20.75 -3.74 35.16
C GLU A 55 -21.51 -2.55 34.54
N PHE A 56 -20.81 -1.71 33.77
CA PHE A 56 -21.44 -0.64 32.99
C PHE A 56 -22.37 -1.19 31.90
N GLU A 57 -21.97 -2.23 31.17
CA GLU A 57 -22.84 -2.90 30.20
C GLU A 57 -24.10 -3.50 30.86
N LYS A 58 -24.01 -3.91 32.14
CA LYS A 58 -25.15 -4.38 32.94
C LYS A 58 -25.99 -3.26 33.57
N LYS A 59 -25.62 -1.97 33.39
CA LYS A 59 -26.23 -0.82 34.07
C LYS A 59 -26.19 -0.92 35.61
N SER A 60 -25.13 -1.52 36.14
CA SER A 60 -24.91 -1.70 37.57
C SER A 60 -24.34 -0.44 38.21
N ILE A 61 -24.81 -0.07 39.41
CA ILE A 61 -24.25 1.06 40.18
C ILE A 61 -22.84 0.80 40.69
N ARG A 62 -22.38 -0.47 40.70
CA ARG A 62 -21.03 -0.87 41.16
C ARG A 62 -19.91 -0.26 40.32
N VAL A 63 -20.23 0.24 39.12
CA VAL A 63 -19.27 0.95 38.27
C VAL A 63 -18.60 2.09 39.02
N ASP A 64 -19.34 2.85 39.84
CA ASP A 64 -18.79 3.98 40.58
C ASP A 64 -17.73 3.55 41.61
N GLU A 65 -17.90 2.38 42.24
CA GLU A 65 -16.93 1.83 43.19
C GLU A 65 -15.62 1.45 42.49
N TYR A 66 -15.72 0.76 41.34
CA TYR A 66 -14.55 0.42 40.54
C TYR A 66 -13.85 1.67 40.01
N MET A 67 -14.60 2.64 39.50
CA MET A 67 -14.04 3.88 38.96
C MET A 67 -13.37 4.74 40.05
N LYS A 68 -13.91 4.77 41.27
CA LYS A 68 -13.23 5.38 42.42
C LYS A 68 -11.91 4.67 42.74
N THR A 69 -11.90 3.34 42.69
CA THR A 69 -10.70 2.53 43.00
C THR A 69 -9.56 2.78 42.03
N ILE A 70 -9.84 2.95 40.73
CA ILE A 70 -8.79 3.14 39.71
C ILE A 70 -8.54 4.60 39.32
N LYS A 71 -9.18 5.57 39.99
CA LYS A 71 -9.18 6.98 39.58
C LYS A 71 -7.77 7.51 39.28
N ASP A 72 -6.82 7.29 40.18
CA ASP A 72 -5.44 7.79 40.07
C ASP A 72 -4.58 6.98 39.09
N HIS A 73 -5.07 5.82 38.63
CA HIS A 73 -4.39 4.91 37.72
C HIS A 73 -5.17 4.67 36.42
N LEU A 74 -6.20 5.49 36.15
CA LEU A 74 -7.13 5.25 35.04
C LEU A 74 -6.43 5.34 33.68
N LEU A 75 -5.52 6.30 33.52
CA LEU A 75 -4.72 6.43 32.30
C LEU A 75 -3.93 5.15 32.02
N LYS A 76 -3.29 4.59 33.06
CA LYS A 76 -2.55 3.33 32.98
C LYS A 76 -3.49 2.17 32.64
N ALA A 77 -4.65 2.08 33.29
CA ALA A 77 -5.64 1.03 33.01
C ALA A 77 -6.10 1.04 31.55
N VAL A 78 -6.37 2.23 31.00
CA VAL A 78 -6.76 2.39 29.59
C VAL A 78 -5.61 1.96 28.66
N GLN A 79 -4.37 2.36 28.95
CA GLN A 79 -3.19 1.96 28.17
C GLN A 79 -2.95 0.45 28.22
N GLU A 80 -3.08 -0.18 29.39
CA GLU A 80 -2.98 -1.64 29.57
C GLU A 80 -4.04 -2.37 28.73
N CYS A 81 -5.29 -1.91 28.75
CA CYS A 81 -6.37 -2.49 27.94
C CYS A 81 -6.13 -2.34 26.43
N ILE A 82 -5.60 -1.19 25.99
CA ILE A 82 -5.24 -0.96 24.58
C ILE A 82 -4.11 -1.91 24.18
N SER A 83 -3.03 -1.96 24.96
CA SER A 83 -1.87 -2.81 24.67
C SER A 83 -2.24 -4.30 24.65
N ALA A 84 -2.97 -4.79 25.65
CA ALA A 84 -3.42 -6.18 25.72
C ALA A 84 -4.28 -6.59 24.51
N ALA A 85 -5.05 -5.67 23.91
CA ALA A 85 -5.84 -5.97 22.73
C ALA A 85 -4.96 -6.36 21.52
N GLY A 86 -3.74 -5.86 21.42
CA GLY A 86 -2.80 -6.24 20.36
C GLY A 86 -2.27 -7.67 20.49
N TYR A 87 -2.18 -8.18 21.72
CA TYR A 87 -1.63 -9.50 22.04
C TYR A 87 -2.65 -10.64 22.01
N GLU A 88 -3.94 -10.31 21.97
CA GLU A 88 -5.00 -11.30 21.88
C GLU A 88 -5.26 -11.73 20.43
N PHE A 89 -5.49 -13.02 20.19
CA PHE A 89 -5.87 -13.56 18.88
C PHE A 89 -7.39 -13.74 18.72
N ASP A 90 -8.15 -13.79 19.81
CA ASP A 90 -9.62 -13.92 19.77
C ASP A 90 -10.27 -12.54 19.57
N PRO A 91 -11.00 -12.31 18.44
CA PRO A 91 -11.69 -11.06 18.19
C PRO A 91 -12.69 -10.65 19.29
N LYS A 92 -13.27 -11.61 20.02
CA LYS A 92 -14.18 -11.32 21.13
C LYS A 92 -13.43 -10.69 22.31
N LYS A 93 -12.25 -11.23 22.65
CA LYS A 93 -11.40 -10.69 23.73
C LYS A 93 -10.81 -9.34 23.36
N GLN A 94 -10.29 -9.20 22.14
CA GLN A 94 -9.81 -7.91 21.61
C GLN A 94 -10.89 -6.82 21.72
N ARG A 95 -12.13 -7.12 21.26
CA ARG A 95 -13.26 -6.19 21.35
C ARG A 95 -13.61 -5.84 22.79
N ARG A 96 -13.57 -6.80 23.71
CA ARG A 96 -13.84 -6.54 25.14
C ARG A 96 -12.80 -5.57 25.73
N LEU A 97 -11.53 -5.77 25.44
CA LEU A 97 -10.43 -4.90 25.89
C LEU A 97 -10.55 -3.48 25.31
N LEU A 98 -10.80 -3.38 23.99
CA LEU A 98 -10.98 -2.08 23.33
C LEU A 98 -12.25 -1.35 23.81
N LYS A 99 -13.33 -2.07 24.14
CA LYS A 99 -14.52 -1.48 24.78
C LYS A 99 -14.19 -0.92 26.16
N ALA A 100 -13.47 -1.67 26.99
CA ALA A 100 -13.07 -1.21 28.32
C ALA A 100 -12.16 0.03 28.24
N ALA A 101 -11.20 0.04 27.32
CA ALA A 101 -10.38 1.20 27.03
C ALA A 101 -11.21 2.41 26.57
N SER A 102 -12.18 2.21 25.67
CA SER A 102 -13.07 3.26 25.20
C SER A 102 -13.96 3.82 26.31
N PHE A 103 -14.42 2.96 27.22
CA PHE A 103 -15.18 3.33 28.41
C PHE A 103 -14.33 4.20 29.34
N GLY A 104 -13.14 3.73 29.74
CA GLY A 104 -12.23 4.47 30.63
C GLY A 104 -11.76 5.80 30.02
N LYS A 105 -11.53 5.84 28.70
CA LYS A 105 -11.19 7.08 27.98
C LYS A 105 -12.24 8.18 28.16
N GLY A 106 -13.52 7.83 28.32
CA GLY A 106 -14.59 8.81 28.53
C GLY A 106 -14.44 9.65 29.81
N PHE A 107 -13.61 9.21 30.75
CA PHE A 107 -13.35 9.90 32.02
C PHE A 107 -11.99 10.62 32.04
N LEU A 108 -11.22 10.57 30.95
CA LEU A 108 -9.91 11.22 30.81
C LEU A 108 -10.04 12.49 29.96
N GLN A 109 -9.49 13.60 30.44
CA GLN A 109 -9.51 14.88 29.71
C GLN A 109 -8.39 14.97 28.66
N ASP A 110 -7.18 14.47 28.97
CA ASP A 110 -5.97 14.75 28.19
C ASP A 110 -5.34 13.53 27.48
N MET A 111 -6.10 12.44 27.30
CA MET A 111 -5.55 11.26 26.63
C MET A 111 -5.46 11.46 25.12
N ASN A 112 -4.27 11.26 24.54
CA ASN A 112 -4.08 11.24 23.08
C ASN A 112 -4.96 10.14 22.44
N PRO A 113 -5.96 10.48 21.61
CA PRO A 113 -6.86 9.51 21.01
C PRO A 113 -6.18 8.64 19.94
N ARG A 114 -5.01 9.05 19.43
CA ARG A 114 -4.31 8.35 18.34
C ARG A 114 -3.93 6.93 18.71
N VAL A 115 -3.40 6.72 19.92
CA VAL A 115 -2.96 5.39 20.40
C VAL A 115 -4.10 4.37 20.36
N PHE A 116 -5.32 4.78 20.75
CA PHE A 116 -6.51 3.92 20.69
C PHE A 116 -6.91 3.59 19.25
N VAL A 117 -6.91 4.60 18.36
CA VAL A 117 -7.28 4.43 16.95
C VAL A 117 -6.27 3.54 16.22
N GLU A 118 -4.98 3.77 16.43
CA GLU A 118 -3.89 2.98 15.85
C GLU A 118 -3.96 1.51 16.27
N MET A 119 -4.25 1.24 17.54
CA MET A 119 -4.44 -0.14 18.00
C MET A 119 -5.67 -0.79 17.36
N CYS A 120 -6.80 -0.08 17.28
CA CYS A 120 -7.99 -0.60 16.59
C CYS A 120 -7.71 -0.93 15.12
N GLN A 121 -6.95 -0.06 14.44
CA GLN A 121 -6.52 -0.29 13.07
C GLN A 121 -5.60 -1.51 12.97
N THR A 122 -4.61 -1.61 13.86
CA THR A 122 -3.64 -2.70 13.89
C THR A 122 -4.31 -4.05 14.11
N VAL A 123 -5.16 -4.16 15.13
CA VAL A 123 -5.90 -5.40 15.43
C VAL A 123 -6.79 -5.81 14.26
N ARG A 124 -7.45 -4.85 13.58
CA ARG A 124 -8.26 -5.15 12.40
C ARG A 124 -7.41 -5.69 11.25
N VAL A 125 -6.24 -5.12 11.01
CA VAL A 125 -5.30 -5.61 9.99
C VAL A 125 -4.83 -7.02 10.36
N LEU A 126 -4.37 -7.24 11.60
CA LEU A 126 -3.94 -8.54 12.12
C LEU A 126 -5.02 -9.61 11.89
N ASN A 127 -6.25 -9.37 12.32
CA ASN A 127 -7.35 -10.32 12.15
C ASN A 127 -7.60 -10.68 10.68
N ASN A 128 -7.50 -9.71 9.77
CA ASN A 128 -7.73 -9.97 8.34
C ASN A 128 -6.59 -10.78 7.71
N VAL A 129 -5.33 -10.51 8.08
CA VAL A 129 -4.19 -11.25 7.51
C VAL A 129 -4.00 -12.62 8.15
N GLN A 130 -4.40 -12.78 9.41
CA GLN A 130 -4.41 -14.06 10.13
C GLN A 130 -5.58 -14.96 9.72
N TYR A 131 -6.64 -14.42 9.11
CA TYR A 131 -7.78 -15.21 8.66
C TYR A 131 -7.32 -16.39 7.79
N PHE A 132 -7.84 -17.59 8.05
CA PHE A 132 -7.28 -18.84 7.49
C PHE A 132 -7.18 -18.88 5.96
N LYS A 133 -8.06 -18.18 5.23
CA LYS A 133 -7.98 -18.09 3.75
C LYS A 133 -6.83 -17.18 3.28
N VAL A 134 -6.42 -16.23 4.11
CA VAL A 134 -5.25 -15.38 3.87
C VAL A 134 -3.99 -16.09 4.39
N GLY A 135 -4.01 -16.56 5.64
CA GLY A 135 -2.94 -17.40 6.19
C GLY A 135 -1.59 -16.69 6.31
N ILE A 136 -1.57 -15.46 6.83
CA ILE A 136 -0.36 -14.78 7.30
C ILE A 136 -0.48 -14.66 8.84
N PRO A 137 -0.07 -15.70 9.58
CA PRO A 137 -0.22 -15.78 11.04
C PRO A 137 0.85 -14.95 11.77
N ILE A 138 0.86 -13.63 11.55
CA ILE A 138 1.80 -12.68 12.14
C ILE A 138 1.28 -12.14 13.48
N THR A 139 2.16 -11.96 14.47
CA THR A 139 1.79 -11.37 15.76
C THR A 139 1.88 -9.83 15.74
N TYR A 140 1.41 -9.19 16.80
CA TYR A 140 1.55 -7.75 16.96
C TYR A 140 3.01 -7.30 16.98
N ASP A 141 3.87 -7.92 17.79
CA ASP A 141 5.30 -7.56 17.88
C ASP A 141 6.03 -7.79 16.56
N GLN A 142 5.71 -8.89 15.87
CA GLN A 142 6.26 -9.16 14.55
C GLN A 142 5.83 -8.09 13.52
N LEU A 143 4.57 -7.65 13.56
CA LEU A 143 4.07 -6.59 12.69
C LEU A 143 4.75 -5.25 12.97
N GLN A 144 4.97 -4.91 14.25
CA GLN A 144 5.74 -3.72 14.63
C GLN A 144 7.16 -3.78 14.07
N LYS A 145 7.80 -4.96 14.10
CA LYS A 145 9.17 -5.15 13.60
C LYS A 145 9.27 -5.11 12.08
N ILE A 146 8.37 -5.77 11.34
CA ILE A 146 8.44 -5.80 9.87
C ILE A 146 7.82 -4.56 9.23
N THR A 147 6.92 -3.87 9.93
CA THR A 147 6.14 -2.70 9.48
C THR A 147 5.04 -3.01 8.44
N ILE A 148 4.10 -2.07 8.29
CA ILE A 148 2.98 -2.17 7.33
C ILE A 148 3.46 -2.30 5.87
N PRO A 149 4.41 -1.49 5.36
CA PRO A 149 4.89 -1.62 3.99
C PRO A 149 5.37 -3.04 3.62
N VAL A 150 6.11 -3.70 4.52
CA VAL A 150 6.59 -5.07 4.28
C VAL A 150 5.45 -6.08 4.33
N LEU A 151 4.45 -5.87 5.19
CA LEU A 151 3.23 -6.69 5.17
C LEU A 151 2.50 -6.56 3.82
N ILE A 152 2.39 -5.35 3.28
CA ILE A 152 1.82 -5.12 1.95
C ILE A 152 2.63 -5.86 0.87
N ASP A 153 3.96 -5.84 0.94
CA ASP A 153 4.82 -6.58 0.00
C ASP A 153 4.60 -8.09 0.07
N ARG A 154 4.41 -8.64 1.27
CA ARG A 154 4.06 -10.07 1.44
C ARG A 154 2.70 -10.40 0.82
N LEU A 155 1.71 -9.52 0.96
CA LEU A 155 0.40 -9.68 0.33
C LEU A 155 0.50 -9.61 -1.21
N ILE A 156 1.30 -8.68 -1.74
CA ILE A 156 1.59 -8.54 -3.17
C ILE A 156 2.26 -9.80 -3.71
N ALA A 157 3.30 -10.32 -3.04
CA ALA A 157 4.00 -11.53 -3.43
C ALA A 157 3.07 -12.75 -3.51
N ARG A 158 2.06 -12.80 -2.63
CA ARG A 158 1.00 -13.82 -2.63
C ARG A 158 -0.19 -13.51 -3.54
N ARG A 159 -0.11 -12.42 -4.32
CA ARG A 159 -1.14 -11.96 -5.27
C ARG A 159 -2.49 -11.61 -4.62
N LEU A 160 -2.47 -11.27 -3.33
CA LEU A 160 -3.64 -10.86 -2.55
C LEU A 160 -3.93 -9.35 -2.73
N TYR A 161 -3.94 -8.89 -3.98
CA TYR A 161 -4.07 -7.47 -4.34
C TYR A 161 -5.32 -6.79 -3.75
N PRO A 162 -6.53 -7.40 -3.78
CA PRO A 162 -7.72 -6.74 -3.24
C PRO A 162 -7.63 -6.47 -1.74
N LEU A 163 -7.00 -7.37 -0.97
CA LEU A 163 -6.80 -7.19 0.46
C LEU A 163 -5.74 -6.12 0.72
N ALA A 164 -4.62 -6.16 -0.01
CA ALA A 164 -3.57 -5.15 0.11
C ALA A 164 -4.10 -3.74 -0.17
N ILE A 165 -4.88 -3.53 -1.24
CA ILE A 165 -5.50 -2.23 -1.55
C ILE A 165 -6.43 -1.79 -0.41
N LYS A 166 -7.31 -2.67 0.06
CA LYS A 166 -8.23 -2.35 1.18
C LYS A 166 -7.49 -1.94 2.44
N ILE A 167 -6.36 -2.58 2.75
CA ILE A 167 -5.53 -2.21 3.90
C ILE A 167 -4.87 -0.84 3.67
N CYS A 168 -4.30 -0.59 2.48
CA CYS A 168 -3.71 0.71 2.15
C CYS A 168 -4.72 1.85 2.28
N ASP A 169 -5.94 1.67 1.75
CA ASP A 169 -7.00 2.67 1.81
C ASP A 169 -7.49 2.88 3.25
N TYR A 170 -7.65 1.79 4.01
CA TYR A 170 -8.10 1.84 5.40
C TYR A 170 -7.10 2.57 6.31
N LEU A 171 -5.80 2.35 6.10
CA LEU A 171 -4.73 3.01 6.83
C LEU A 171 -4.37 4.38 6.27
N ARG A 172 -4.98 4.79 5.13
CA ARG A 172 -4.72 6.05 4.42
C ARG A 172 -3.24 6.24 4.10
N LEU A 173 -2.59 5.18 3.63
CA LEU A 173 -1.18 5.22 3.26
C LEU A 173 -0.95 6.22 2.12
N GLN A 174 0.16 6.95 2.17
CA GLN A 174 0.53 7.91 1.13
C GLN A 174 0.77 7.20 -0.20
N LYS A 175 0.61 7.93 -1.32
CA LYS A 175 0.61 7.36 -2.67
C LYS A 175 1.80 6.44 -2.99
N ARG A 176 3.01 6.77 -2.52
CA ARG A 176 4.23 5.98 -2.77
C ARG A 176 4.17 4.58 -2.12
N ASP A 177 3.59 4.48 -0.93
CA ASP A 177 3.50 3.24 -0.14
C ASP A 177 2.08 2.64 -0.10
N GLY A 178 1.12 3.31 -0.76
CA GLY A 178 -0.30 2.99 -0.70
C GLY A 178 -0.80 2.17 -1.90
N ALA A 179 -2.08 2.36 -2.23
CA ALA A 179 -2.77 1.55 -3.25
C ALA A 179 -2.15 1.65 -4.66
N SER A 180 -1.58 2.81 -5.03
CA SER A 180 -0.96 3.02 -6.34
C SER A 180 0.17 2.02 -6.61
N ARG A 181 1.01 1.76 -5.60
CA ARG A 181 2.10 0.77 -5.68
C ARG A 181 1.57 -0.65 -5.90
N VAL A 182 0.53 -1.02 -5.15
CA VAL A 182 -0.12 -2.34 -5.26
C VAL A 182 -0.69 -2.54 -6.67
N LEU A 183 -1.34 -1.50 -7.20
CA LEU A 183 -1.93 -1.49 -8.54
C LEU A 183 -0.88 -1.56 -9.65
N ALA A 184 0.25 -0.86 -9.50
CA ALA A 184 1.37 -0.98 -10.44
C ALA A 184 1.90 -2.42 -10.51
N HIS A 185 2.10 -3.06 -9.35
CA HIS A 185 2.53 -4.47 -9.32
C HIS A 185 1.47 -5.42 -9.91
N TRP A 186 0.20 -5.17 -9.64
CA TRP A 186 -0.91 -5.92 -10.24
C TRP A 186 -0.91 -5.78 -11.77
N ALA A 187 -0.70 -4.58 -12.30
CA ALA A 187 -0.66 -4.34 -13.74
C ALA A 187 0.53 -5.07 -14.38
N CYS A 188 1.74 -4.97 -13.79
CA CYS A 188 2.91 -5.72 -14.23
C CYS A 188 2.69 -7.24 -14.19
N TYR A 189 1.96 -7.74 -13.18
CA TYR A 189 1.57 -9.15 -13.13
C TYR A 189 0.58 -9.52 -14.23
N LYS A 190 -0.40 -8.67 -14.52
CA LYS A 190 -1.42 -8.88 -15.55
C LYS A 190 -0.84 -8.91 -16.96
N VAL A 191 0.10 -8.04 -17.25
CA VAL A 191 0.85 -7.98 -18.52
C VAL A 191 1.55 -9.31 -18.85
N ARG A 192 1.97 -10.06 -17.82
CA ARG A 192 2.63 -11.37 -18.01
C ARG A 192 1.68 -12.50 -18.41
N GLN A 193 0.36 -12.29 -18.33
CA GLN A 193 -0.62 -13.34 -18.63
C GLN A 193 -0.92 -13.38 -20.14
N ALA A 194 -0.47 -14.44 -20.83
CA ALA A 194 -0.52 -14.55 -22.30
C ALA A 194 -1.88 -14.97 -22.88
N ASP A 195 -2.87 -15.22 -22.02
CA ASP A 195 -4.20 -15.76 -22.35
C ASP A 195 -5.21 -14.71 -22.83
N ILE A 196 -4.88 -13.42 -22.69
CA ILE A 196 -5.79 -12.31 -23.02
C ILE A 196 -5.20 -11.50 -24.17
N ALA A 197 -6.07 -11.14 -25.13
CA ALA A 197 -5.72 -10.25 -26.24
C ALA A 197 -5.21 -8.89 -25.75
N ASP A 198 -4.11 -8.43 -26.34
CA ASP A 198 -3.35 -7.26 -25.90
C ASP A 198 -4.21 -5.98 -25.84
N GLU A 199 -5.18 -5.81 -26.74
CA GLU A 199 -6.06 -4.64 -26.72
C GLU A 199 -7.01 -4.61 -25.52
N LEU A 200 -7.66 -5.73 -25.25
CA LEU A 200 -8.58 -5.85 -24.13
C LEU A 200 -7.83 -5.72 -22.81
N LEU A 201 -6.62 -6.28 -22.75
CA LEU A 201 -5.76 -6.18 -21.59
C LEU A 201 -5.33 -4.73 -21.30
N ALA A 202 -4.94 -3.97 -22.33
CA ALA A 202 -4.59 -2.56 -22.19
C ALA A 202 -5.77 -1.73 -21.64
N LYS A 203 -6.98 -1.93 -22.21
CA LYS A 203 -8.21 -1.24 -21.75
C LYS A 203 -8.53 -1.57 -20.29
N ASN A 204 -8.50 -2.86 -19.92
CA ASN A 204 -8.76 -3.30 -18.55
C ASN A 204 -7.76 -2.72 -17.53
N ILE A 205 -6.48 -2.65 -17.90
CA ILE A 205 -5.44 -2.05 -17.06
C ILE A 205 -5.70 -0.55 -16.93
N ALA A 206 -5.92 0.17 -18.03
CA ALA A 206 -6.17 1.61 -18.01
C ALA A 206 -7.42 1.98 -17.20
N GLU A 207 -8.52 1.24 -17.35
CA GLU A 207 -9.74 1.44 -16.56
C GLU A 207 -9.49 1.30 -15.06
N LYS A 208 -8.69 0.31 -14.65
CA LYS A 208 -8.38 0.08 -13.25
C LYS A 208 -7.42 1.12 -12.67
N LEU A 209 -6.50 1.63 -13.49
CA LEU A 209 -5.48 2.61 -13.09
C LEU A 209 -5.95 4.06 -13.23
N LYS A 210 -7.07 4.34 -13.91
CA LYS A 210 -7.60 5.69 -14.15
C LYS A 210 -7.73 6.54 -12.88
N ASN A 211 -8.10 5.91 -11.76
CA ASN A 211 -8.30 6.58 -10.48
C ASN A 211 -7.07 6.52 -9.56
N ALA A 212 -5.95 5.99 -10.04
CA ALA A 212 -4.73 5.78 -9.27
C ALA A 212 -3.65 6.80 -9.68
N PRO A 213 -3.60 7.97 -9.03
CA PRO A 213 -2.66 9.02 -9.39
C PRO A 213 -1.22 8.59 -9.12
N GLY A 214 -0.31 8.95 -10.04
CA GLY A 214 1.12 8.79 -9.88
C GLY A 214 1.70 7.46 -10.35
N ILE A 215 0.88 6.57 -10.93
CA ILE A 215 1.38 5.36 -11.61
C ILE A 215 1.92 5.75 -12.98
N SER A 216 3.11 5.28 -13.31
CA SER A 216 3.66 5.43 -14.66
C SER A 216 3.20 4.28 -15.53
N TYR A 217 2.55 4.59 -16.65
CA TYR A 217 2.23 3.59 -17.66
C TYR A 217 3.49 3.14 -18.41
N ALA A 218 4.50 4.01 -18.52
CA ALA A 218 5.80 3.67 -19.11
C ALA A 218 6.49 2.49 -18.40
N ASP A 219 6.46 2.43 -17.06
CA ASP A 219 7.08 1.33 -16.30
C ASP A 219 6.37 -0.01 -16.59
N ILE A 220 5.04 0.03 -16.74
CA ILE A 220 4.22 -1.14 -17.06
C ILE A 220 4.44 -1.57 -18.51
N ALA A 221 4.51 -0.61 -19.44
CA ALA A 221 4.79 -0.84 -20.86
C ALA A 221 6.20 -1.43 -21.07
N THR A 222 7.20 -0.97 -20.33
CA THR A 222 8.55 -1.55 -20.33
C THR A 222 8.49 -3.03 -19.95
N LYS A 223 7.73 -3.39 -18.91
CA LYS A 223 7.53 -4.81 -18.53
C LYS A 223 6.74 -5.62 -19.56
N ALA A 224 5.89 -5.00 -20.38
CA ALA A 224 5.24 -5.66 -21.50
C ALA A 224 6.23 -5.92 -22.65
N TYR A 225 7.08 -4.92 -22.94
CA TYR A 225 8.10 -5.01 -23.99
C TYR A 225 9.18 -6.04 -23.67
N GLU A 226 9.69 -6.09 -22.42
CA GLU A 226 10.63 -7.12 -21.94
C GLU A 226 10.10 -8.56 -22.11
N ARG A 227 8.78 -8.72 -22.28
CA ARG A 227 8.11 -10.01 -22.48
C ARG A 227 7.76 -10.30 -23.93
N GLY A 228 8.18 -9.44 -24.86
CA GLY A 228 7.91 -9.55 -26.29
C GLY A 228 6.51 -9.09 -26.71
N ARG A 229 5.73 -8.49 -25.80
CA ARG A 229 4.36 -8.00 -26.11
C ARG A 229 4.41 -6.55 -26.58
N THR A 230 5.01 -6.35 -27.74
CA THR A 230 5.28 -5.02 -28.31
C THR A 230 3.99 -4.23 -28.55
N GLU A 231 2.92 -4.87 -29.03
CA GLU A 231 1.62 -4.20 -29.26
C GLU A 231 0.96 -3.74 -27.95
N LEU A 232 0.97 -4.59 -26.92
CA LEU A 232 0.51 -4.21 -25.58
C LEU A 232 1.32 -3.04 -25.01
N ALA A 233 2.64 -3.07 -25.17
CA ALA A 233 3.52 -2.00 -24.70
C ALA A 233 3.17 -0.66 -25.37
N LEU A 234 2.95 -0.63 -26.69
CA LEU A 234 2.52 0.59 -27.40
C LEU A 234 1.18 1.10 -26.88
N LYS A 235 0.17 0.21 -26.78
CA LYS A 235 -1.17 0.59 -26.31
C LYS A 235 -1.16 1.13 -24.87
N LEU A 236 -0.32 0.56 -23.99
CA LEU A 236 -0.16 1.06 -22.63
C LEU A 236 0.54 2.42 -22.60
N LEU A 237 1.51 2.64 -23.50
CA LEU A 237 2.27 3.88 -23.58
C LEU A 237 1.41 5.06 -24.05
N ASP A 238 0.37 4.82 -24.84
CA ASP A 238 -0.61 5.85 -25.24
C ASP A 238 -1.37 6.46 -24.04
N TYR A 239 -1.47 5.74 -22.92
CA TYR A 239 -2.06 6.26 -21.67
C TYR A 239 -1.09 7.05 -20.81
N GLU A 240 0.22 7.05 -21.11
CA GLU A 240 1.20 7.88 -20.42
C GLU A 240 1.05 9.34 -20.87
N VAL A 241 0.90 10.26 -19.92
CA VAL A 241 0.72 11.69 -20.24
C VAL A 241 2.08 12.36 -20.45
N LYS A 242 3.13 11.81 -19.84
CA LYS A 242 4.44 12.45 -19.80
C LYS A 242 5.33 11.99 -20.96
N ALA A 243 5.63 12.92 -21.86
CA ALA A 243 6.41 12.64 -23.07
C ALA A 243 7.87 12.23 -22.76
N ASP A 244 8.45 12.77 -21.69
CA ASP A 244 9.78 12.42 -21.16
C ASP A 244 9.92 10.92 -20.86
N LYS A 245 8.82 10.24 -20.51
CA LYS A 245 8.78 8.81 -20.28
C LYS A 245 8.36 8.00 -21.50
N GLN A 246 7.61 8.60 -22.41
CA GLN A 246 7.18 7.95 -23.66
C GLN A 246 8.33 7.80 -24.66
N VAL A 247 9.06 8.89 -24.89
CA VAL A 247 10.07 8.98 -25.95
C VAL A 247 11.20 7.95 -25.78
N PRO A 248 11.81 7.78 -24.59
CA PRO A 248 12.87 6.78 -24.41
C PRO A 248 12.42 5.35 -24.70
N LEU A 249 11.21 4.98 -24.27
CA LEU A 249 10.68 3.64 -24.49
C LEU A 249 10.35 3.41 -25.98
N LEU A 250 9.82 4.41 -26.69
CA LEU A 250 9.58 4.31 -28.14
C LEU A 250 10.88 4.12 -28.94
N ILE A 251 11.97 4.78 -28.52
CA ILE A 251 13.30 4.60 -29.10
C ILE A 251 13.79 3.17 -28.87
N GLU A 252 13.67 2.65 -27.64
CA GLU A 252 14.05 1.26 -27.32
C GLU A 252 13.26 0.24 -28.15
N MET A 253 11.98 0.52 -28.39
CA MET A 253 11.09 -0.30 -29.24
C MET A 253 11.34 -0.12 -30.75
N LYS A 254 12.34 0.68 -31.16
CA LYS A 254 12.67 1.02 -32.56
C LYS A 254 11.53 1.71 -33.32
N LYS A 255 10.65 2.44 -32.61
CA LYS A 255 9.55 3.23 -33.19
C LYS A 255 9.95 4.70 -33.32
N TYR A 256 11.03 4.94 -34.08
CA TYR A 256 11.66 6.27 -34.20
C TYR A 256 10.73 7.36 -34.72
N GLU A 257 9.87 7.05 -35.69
CA GLU A 257 8.89 8.02 -36.23
C GLU A 257 7.90 8.48 -35.16
N GLN A 258 7.33 7.55 -34.39
CA GLN A 258 6.40 7.87 -33.30
C GLN A 258 7.11 8.60 -32.15
N ALA A 259 8.35 8.21 -31.85
CA ALA A 259 9.17 8.89 -30.84
C ALA A 259 9.41 10.37 -31.22
N LEU A 260 9.79 10.63 -32.47
CA LEU A 260 10.04 11.98 -32.97
C LEU A 260 8.77 12.83 -32.94
N GLN A 261 7.64 12.29 -33.40
CA GLN A 261 6.35 12.99 -33.33
C GLN A 261 6.03 13.38 -31.88
N LYS A 262 6.13 12.45 -30.92
CA LYS A 262 5.83 12.72 -29.50
C LYS A 262 6.79 13.73 -28.86
N ALA A 263 8.07 13.73 -29.23
CA ALA A 263 9.06 14.69 -28.75
C ALA A 263 8.81 16.11 -29.29
N VAL A 264 8.39 16.23 -30.55
CA VAL A 264 8.03 17.54 -31.13
C VAL A 264 6.76 18.09 -30.48
N TYR A 265 5.74 17.25 -30.28
CA TYR A 265 4.49 17.67 -29.63
C TYR A 265 4.65 18.02 -28.14
N SER A 266 5.72 17.58 -27.47
CA SER A 266 5.96 17.93 -26.07
C SER A 266 6.62 19.30 -25.87
N TYR A 267 7.01 20.00 -26.96
CA TYR A 267 7.71 21.30 -26.92
C TYR A 267 8.98 21.32 -26.06
N ASP A 268 9.55 20.15 -25.77
CA ASP A 268 10.76 20.00 -24.99
C ASP A 268 11.95 20.01 -25.96
N THR A 269 12.65 21.14 -26.01
CA THR A 269 13.75 21.37 -26.95
C THR A 269 14.93 20.42 -26.74
N GLU A 270 15.12 19.88 -25.53
CA GLU A 270 16.19 18.93 -25.21
C GLU A 270 15.82 17.53 -25.73
N LEU A 271 14.56 17.10 -25.55
CA LEU A 271 14.07 15.83 -26.12
C LEU A 271 14.02 15.87 -27.66
N GLY A 272 13.66 17.02 -28.25
CA GLY A 272 13.67 17.22 -29.69
C GLY A 272 15.06 17.08 -30.31
N ARG A 273 16.08 17.72 -29.71
CA ARG A 273 17.49 17.63 -30.17
C ARG A 273 18.06 16.20 -30.08
N GLY A 274 17.69 15.44 -29.06
CA GLY A 274 18.05 14.02 -28.93
C GLY A 274 17.43 13.15 -30.03
N GLY A 275 16.18 13.41 -30.40
CA GLY A 275 15.51 12.76 -31.54
C GLY A 275 16.17 13.07 -32.89
N GLU A 276 16.59 14.33 -33.10
CA GLU A 276 17.31 14.77 -34.30
C GLU A 276 18.68 14.08 -34.47
N THR A 277 19.37 13.78 -33.38
CA THR A 277 20.66 13.09 -33.42
C THR A 277 20.50 11.61 -33.78
N ILE A 278 19.46 10.94 -33.26
CA ILE A 278 19.12 9.55 -33.59
C ILE A 278 18.66 9.43 -35.06
N SER A 279 17.99 10.46 -35.60
CA SER A 279 17.55 10.51 -37.00
C SER A 279 18.69 10.57 -38.03
N ARG A 280 19.92 10.91 -37.61
CA ARG A 280 21.08 11.01 -38.51
C ARG A 280 21.61 9.65 -39.00
N ASP A 281 21.25 8.55 -38.34
CA ASP A 281 21.55 7.19 -38.79
C ASP A 281 20.59 6.75 -39.92
N GLY A 282 20.97 7.09 -41.15
CA GLY A 282 20.60 6.40 -42.39
C GLY A 282 19.15 6.50 -42.89
N GLU A 283 18.17 5.96 -42.18
CA GLU A 283 16.83 5.65 -42.72
C GLU A 283 15.72 6.65 -42.31
N VAL A 284 15.95 7.52 -41.31
CA VAL A 284 14.91 8.40 -40.73
C VAL A 284 14.95 9.85 -41.27
N LYS A 285 15.98 10.20 -42.07
CA LYS A 285 16.22 11.55 -42.59
C LYS A 285 15.05 12.15 -43.37
N THR A 286 14.30 11.33 -44.11
CA THR A 286 13.21 11.81 -44.97
C THR A 286 12.03 12.33 -44.14
N ILE A 287 11.68 11.62 -43.07
CA ILE A 287 10.50 11.94 -42.25
C ILE A 287 10.77 13.12 -41.31
N ALA A 288 11.98 13.21 -40.72
CA ALA A 288 12.36 14.38 -39.93
C ALA A 288 12.43 15.67 -40.77
N HIS A 289 12.91 15.56 -42.02
CA HIS A 289 12.94 16.67 -42.96
C HIS A 289 11.53 17.09 -43.41
N ASP A 290 10.62 16.13 -43.62
CA ASP A 290 9.23 16.39 -44.02
C ASP A 290 8.38 16.97 -42.87
N ILE A 291 8.62 16.53 -41.63
CA ILE A 291 7.97 17.11 -40.43
C ILE A 291 8.50 18.52 -40.16
N LEU A 292 9.80 18.77 -40.28
CA LEU A 292 10.37 20.12 -40.17
C LEU A 292 9.82 21.06 -41.25
N LYS A 293 9.71 20.60 -42.51
CA LYS A 293 9.06 21.36 -43.60
C LYS A 293 7.59 21.66 -43.35
N ALA A 294 6.86 20.77 -42.67
CA ALA A 294 5.46 20.98 -42.33
C ALA A 294 5.27 22.07 -41.25
N PHE A 295 6.25 22.27 -40.37
CA PHE A 295 6.22 23.31 -39.32
C PHE A 295 6.82 24.66 -39.75
N ASP A 296 7.68 24.68 -40.77
CA ASP A 296 8.49 25.86 -41.12
C ASP A 296 7.66 27.04 -41.69
N LYS A 297 6.48 26.79 -42.26
CA LYS A 297 5.65 27.89 -42.80
C LYS A 297 5.01 28.75 -41.70
N ASP A 298 4.60 28.18 -40.57
CA ASP A 298 3.96 28.95 -39.49
C ASP A 298 4.97 29.47 -38.45
N PHE A 299 6.11 28.80 -38.30
CA PHE A 299 7.15 29.20 -37.35
C PHE A 299 8.00 30.38 -37.87
N LEU A 300 8.36 30.40 -39.16
CA LEU A 300 9.07 31.54 -39.77
C LEU A 300 8.20 32.80 -39.83
N TYR A 301 6.89 32.67 -40.03
CA TYR A 301 5.96 33.81 -39.99
C TYR A 301 5.78 34.38 -38.57
N LYS A 302 5.84 33.54 -37.53
CA LYS A 302 5.82 33.99 -36.12
C LYS A 302 7.17 34.59 -35.67
N LEU A 303 8.30 34.11 -36.17
CA LEU A 303 9.60 34.74 -35.92
C LEU A 303 9.73 36.10 -36.62
N ALA A 304 9.19 36.25 -37.84
CA ALA A 304 9.17 37.52 -38.56
C ALA A 304 8.29 38.61 -37.91
N SER A 305 7.22 38.21 -37.19
CA SER A 305 6.38 39.15 -36.44
C SER A 305 6.94 39.52 -35.06
N TYR A 306 7.66 38.61 -34.40
CA TYR A 306 8.37 38.92 -33.15
C TYR A 306 9.67 39.72 -33.36
N GLY A 307 10.32 39.61 -34.52
CA GLY A 307 11.52 40.38 -34.86
C GLY A 307 11.31 41.87 -35.16
N LYS A 308 10.07 42.31 -35.40
CA LYS A 308 9.76 43.74 -35.65
C LYS A 308 9.53 44.58 -34.38
N ASN A 309 9.35 43.95 -33.21
CA ASN A 309 9.11 44.64 -31.94
C ASN A 309 10.34 44.74 -31.02
N LEU A 310 11.54 44.41 -31.53
CA LEU A 310 12.81 44.45 -30.79
C LEU A 310 13.82 45.47 -31.34
N LEU A 311 13.37 46.42 -32.18
CA LEU A 311 14.20 47.54 -32.69
C LEU A 311 13.74 48.93 -32.21
N HIS A 312 12.87 49.00 -31.20
CA HIS A 312 12.62 50.22 -30.45
C HIS A 312 12.62 49.91 -28.95
N ILE A 313 13.83 49.92 -28.36
CA ILE A 313 14.25 50.44 -27.04
C ILE A 313 15.76 50.17 -26.95
#